data_AF-A0A4D4L1M6-F1
#
_entry.id   AF-A0A4D4L1M6-F1
#
_cell.length_a   1.000
_cell.length_b   1.000
_cell.length_c   1.000
_cell.angle_alpha   90.00
_cell.angle_beta   90.00
_cell.angle_gamma   90.00
#
_symmetry.space_group_name_H-M   'P 1'
#
loop_
_entity.id
_entity.type
_entity.pdbx_description
1 polymer ?
#
loop_
_entity_poly.entity_id
_entity_poly.type
_entity_poly.pdbx_seq_one_letter_code
_entity_poly.pdbx_strand_id
1 'polypeptide(L)' 'MPQGRQTCYRCQLPTDEPVIIAIEHSGSVASATVYACPSHARDYPRDAVAQAAARRRALDRGRTR' A
#
# COMPACT_ATOMS: atom_id res chain seq x y z
N MET A 1 16.31 -1.01 18.39
CA MET A 1 14.83 -0.85 18.38
C MET A 1 14.46 -0.11 17.11
N PRO A 2 13.67 -0.66 16.17
CA PRO A 2 13.11 0.18 15.12
C PRO A 2 12.26 1.25 15.82
N GLN A 3 12.50 2.53 15.55
CA GLN A 3 12.04 3.66 16.38
C GLN A 3 10.52 3.88 16.44
N GLY A 4 9.64 2.92 16.16
CA GLY A 4 8.18 3.08 16.23
C GLY A 4 7.58 3.98 15.14
N ARG A 5 8.41 4.83 14.50
CA ARG A 5 8.09 5.64 13.32
C ARG A 5 8.08 4.76 12.07
N GLN A 6 6.89 4.56 11.51
CA GLN A 6 6.72 3.92 10.20
C GLN A 6 6.96 4.97 9.10
N THR A 7 7.42 4.51 7.95
CA THR A 7 7.68 5.38 6.81
C THR A 7 6.46 5.43 5.90
N CYS A 8 6.06 6.62 5.44
CA CYS A 8 5.01 6.74 4.45
C CYS A 8 5.48 6.15 3.11
N TYR A 9 4.70 5.24 2.51
CA TYR A 9 5.06 4.62 1.23
C TYR A 9 5.22 5.65 0.08
N ARG A 10 4.50 6.78 0.15
CA ARG A 10 4.43 7.77 -0.93
C ARG A 10 5.56 8.80 -0.88
N CYS A 11 5.78 9.45 0.27
CA CYS A 11 6.86 10.43 0.42
C CYS A 11 8.15 9.85 1.00
N GLN A 12 8.17 8.58 1.43
CA GLN A 12 9.32 7.90 2.02
C GLN A 12 9.90 8.62 3.27
N LEU A 13 9.06 9.39 3.96
CA LEU A 13 9.44 10.07 5.20
C LEU A 13 8.92 9.34 6.44
N PRO A 14 9.72 9.30 7.53
CA PRO A 14 9.24 8.79 8.80
C PRO A 14 8.08 9.67 9.29
N THR A 15 7.03 9.02 9.75
CA THR A 15 5.80 9.67 10.21
C THR A 15 5.58 9.34 11.68
N ASP A 16 5.23 10.36 12.45
CA ASP A 16 4.90 10.24 13.88
C ASP A 16 3.51 9.62 14.09
N GLU A 17 2.56 9.93 13.21
CA GLU A 17 1.20 9.36 13.17
C GLU A 17 0.96 8.51 11.90
N PRO A 18 1.53 7.29 11.81
CA PRO A 18 1.40 6.47 10.61
C PRO A 18 0.02 5.81 10.54
N VAL A 19 -0.66 5.97 9.40
CA VAL A 19 -1.97 5.39 9.11
C VAL A 19 -1.80 4.13 8.27
N ILE A 20 -2.44 3.03 8.65
CA ILE A 20 -2.47 1.80 7.86
C ILE A 20 -3.39 2.00 6.66
N ILE A 21 -2.87 1.76 5.46
CA ILE A 21 -3.60 1.94 4.21
C ILE A 21 -3.80 0.62 3.46
N ALA A 22 -2.88 -0.33 3.60
CA ALA A 22 -3.02 -1.67 3.04
C ALA A 22 -2.32 -2.70 3.90
N ILE A 23 -2.79 -3.94 3.78
CA ILE A 23 -2.12 -5.13 4.28
C ILE A 23 -1.90 -6.00 3.07
N GLU A 24 -0.66 -6.09 2.59
CA GLU A 24 -0.31 -6.97 1.49
C GLU A 24 -0.06 -8.38 2.04
N HIS A 25 -0.98 -9.29 1.73
CA HIS A 25 -0.78 -10.72 1.95
C HIS A 25 -0.06 -11.31 0.74
N SER A 26 1.24 -11.58 0.89
CA SER A 26 1.96 -12.43 -0.05
C SER A 26 1.85 -13.87 0.43
N GLY A 27 1.33 -14.78 -0.41
CA GLY A 27 0.96 -16.14 -0.03
C GLY A 27 2.08 -17.06 0.45
N SER A 28 3.31 -16.56 0.65
CA SER A 28 4.46 -17.33 1.13
C SER A 28 5.39 -16.61 2.10
N VAL A 29 5.18 -15.31 2.38
CA VAL A 29 6.01 -14.53 3.33
C VAL A 29 5.13 -13.53 4.08
N ALA A 30 5.52 -13.23 5.32
CA ALA A 30 4.78 -12.41 6.28
C ALA A 30 4.03 -11.22 5.65
N SER A 31 2.79 -11.02 6.10
CA SER A 31 1.94 -9.90 5.68
C SER A 31 2.68 -8.58 5.87
N ALA A 32 2.83 -7.80 4.80
CA ALA A 32 3.46 -6.49 4.86
C ALA A 32 2.38 -5.42 5.07
N THR A 33 2.41 -4.75 6.22
CA THR A 33 1.52 -3.60 6.48
C THR A 33 2.11 -2.36 5.85
N VAL A 34 1.34 -1.72 4.96
CA VAL A 34 1.72 -0.49 4.27
C VAL A 34 1.19 0.70 5.06
N TYR A 35 2.07 1.65 5.36
CA TYR A 35 1.77 2.86 6.13
C TYR A 35 1.86 4.12 5.26
N ALA A 36 1.05 5.12 5.59
CA ALA A 36 1.08 6.45 4.99
C ALA A 36 0.97 7.56 6.03
N CYS A 37 1.46 8.75 5.70
CA CYS A 37 1.21 9.94 6.52
C CYS A 37 -0.23 10.42 6.34
N PRO A 38 -0.79 11.20 7.30
CA PRO A 38 -2.20 11.61 7.27
C PRO A 38 -2.62 12.34 5.98
N SER A 39 -1.71 13.11 5.39
CA SER A 39 -1.95 13.81 4.11
C SER A 39 -2.17 12.84 2.94
N HIS A 40 -1.35 11.79 2.85
CA HIS A 40 -1.43 10.80 1.77
C HIS A 40 -2.45 9.70 2.05
N ALA A 41 -2.73 9.40 3.31
CA ALA A 41 -3.78 8.45 3.70
C ALA A 41 -5.17 8.89 3.20
N ARG A 42 -5.44 10.20 3.16
CA ARG A 42 -6.70 10.76 2.62
C ARG A 42 -6.86 10.55 1.11
N ASP A 43 -5.77 10.50 0.37
CA ASP A 43 -5.75 10.31 -1.09
C ASP A 43 -5.73 8.82 -1.48
N TYR A 44 -5.26 7.97 -0.57
CA TYR A 44 -5.17 6.52 -0.75
C TYR A 44 -6.44 5.79 -1.21
N PRO A 45 -7.68 6.06 -0.74
CA PRO A 45 -8.86 5.32 -1.21
C PRO A 45 -9.05 5.44 -2.73
N ARG A 46 -8.59 6.52 -3.36
CA ARG A 46 -8.66 6.72 -4.81
C ARG A 46 -7.59 5.92 -5.55
N ASP A 47 -6.37 5.93 -5.03
CA ASP A 47 -5.22 5.22 -5.60
C ASP A 47 -5.32 3.69 -5.44
N ALA A 48 -5.85 3.20 -4.31
CA ALA A 48 -5.99 1.78 -4.04
C ALA A 48 -6.99 1.11 -4.98
N VAL A 49 -8.13 1.76 -5.22
CA VAL A 49 -9.15 1.27 -6.17
C VAL A 49 -8.60 1.33 -7.60
N ALA A 50 -7.91 2.40 -7.96
CA ALA A 50 -7.27 2.53 -9.27
C ALA A 50 -6.19 1.46 -9.49
N GLN A 51 -5.31 1.23 -8.51
CA GLN A 51 -4.29 0.19 -8.58
C GLN A 51 -4.88 -1.23 -8.58
N ALA A 52 -5.90 -1.49 -7.77
CA ALA A 52 -6.60 -2.78 -7.77
C ALA A 52 -7.26 -3.05 -9.14
N ALA A 53 -7.91 -2.04 -9.72
CA ALA A 53 -8.48 -2.12 -11.06
C ALA A 53 -7.38 -2.32 -12.13
N ALA A 54 -6.24 -1.64 -12.01
CA ALA A 54 -5.11 -1.81 -12.91
C ALA A 54 -4.50 -3.22 -12.82
N ARG A 55 -4.27 -3.73 -11.59
CA ARG A 55 -3.81 -5.10 -11.36
C ARG A 55 -4.80 -6.13 -11.92
N ARG A 56 -6.11 -5.94 -11.72
CA ARG A 56 -7.14 -6.82 -12.27
C ARG A 56 -7.10 -6.85 -13.80
N ARG A 57 -6.95 -5.69 -14.45
CA ARG A 57 -6.81 -5.60 -15.92
C ARG A 57 -5.52 -6.26 -16.42
N ALA A 58 -4.41 -6.14 -15.69
CA ALA A 58 -3.16 -6.79 -16.04
C ALA A 58 -3.27 -8.32 -15.96
N LEU A 59 -3.90 -8.85 -14.91
CA LEU A 59 -4.17 -10.29 -14.76
C LEU A 59 -5.11 -10.83 -15.84
N ASP A 60 -6.15 -10.07 -16.19
CA ASP A 60 -7.10 -10.43 -17.25
C ASP A 60 -6.41 -10.50 -18.64
N ARG A 61 -5.53 -9.54 -18.94
CA ARG A 61 -4.68 -9.56 -20.15
C ARG A 61 -3.69 -10.72 -20.20
N GLY A 62 -3.22 -11.22 -19.06
CA GLY A 62 -2.31 -12.37 -19.02
C GLY A 62 -3.01 -13.70 -19.28
N ARG A 63 -4.33 -13.78 -19.06
CA ARG A 63 -5.12 -15.02 -19.19
C ARG A 63 -5.67 -15.28 -20.59
N THR A 64 -5.59 -14.30 -21.48
CA THR A 64 -6.11 -14.37 -22.86
C THR A 64 -5.08 -14.81 -23.90
N ARG A 65 -3.93 -15.38 -23.49
CA ARG A 65 -2.90 -15.89 -24.41
C ARG A 65 -2.77 -17.40 -24.36
#